data_AF-A0A3B0BD59-F1
#
_entry.id   AF-A0A3B0BD59-F1
#
_cell.length_a   1.000
_cell.length_b   1.000
_cell.length_c   1.000
_cell.angle_alpha   90.00
_cell.angle_beta   90.00
_cell.angle_gamma   90.00
#
_symmetry.space_group_name_H-M   'P 1'
#
loop_
_entity.id
_entity.type
_entity.pdbx_description
1 polymer ?
#
loop_
_entity_poly.entity_id
_entity_poly.type
_entity_poly.pdbx_seq_one_letter_code
_entity_poly.pdbx_strand_id
1 'polypeptide(L)'
;MAHNRSSSRSPVTIYTDKSPTLFEALRKMTTQSPRQMYLAHLRFLFFDEAAAKKGIKPAIDFLLRDYQVRPDFHLAVIRGSSTRQVLELLTPAEALPVMELYKSLKVSEKAWAPTSTVTVQDLLQKFTKSGVEPVLTGLTLRGDIAEGKQTSNVMQSSVSARYQYTGIGVFRDDRLLGWLNDADSKAYNYITNHITSSVAATPCPGSDGYFVAEVDRSEVKVIPRLVKGDPQIRIDATVEANVAEVGCANVDLTQEQSLLDLQQAARRQLKQVLATGVRNAQTL
;
A
#
# COMPACT_ATOMS: atom_id res chain seq x y z
N MET A 1 23.83 -12.99 -26.36
CA MET A 1 23.30 -11.68 -26.81
C MET A 1 22.06 -11.95 -27.64
N ALA A 2 20.86 -11.88 -27.05
CA ALA A 2 19.61 -12.03 -27.78
C ALA A 2 19.16 -10.66 -28.30
N HIS A 3 18.88 -10.58 -29.59
CA HIS A 3 18.47 -9.37 -30.29
C HIS A 3 17.28 -8.66 -29.62
N ASN A 4 17.47 -7.38 -29.31
CA ASN A 4 16.39 -6.40 -29.18
C ASN A 4 15.65 -6.31 -30.51
N ARG A 5 14.61 -7.12 -30.69
CA ARG A 5 13.53 -6.75 -31.61
C ARG A 5 12.67 -5.76 -30.86
N SER A 6 12.55 -4.54 -31.40
CA SER A 6 11.45 -3.63 -31.09
C SER A 6 10.13 -4.32 -31.50
N SER A 7 9.61 -5.18 -30.64
CA SER A 7 8.32 -5.80 -30.91
C SER A 7 7.25 -4.73 -30.75
N SER A 8 6.58 -4.38 -31.84
CA SER A 8 5.33 -3.59 -31.86
C SER A 8 4.14 -4.33 -31.19
N ARG A 9 4.42 -5.43 -30.48
CA ARG A 9 3.44 -6.29 -29.83
C ARG A 9 3.45 -5.99 -28.35
N SER A 10 2.26 -5.83 -27.77
CA SER A 10 2.10 -5.69 -26.33
C SER A 10 2.79 -6.86 -25.61
N PRO A 11 3.61 -6.59 -24.58
CA PRO A 11 4.26 -7.63 -23.78
C PRO A 11 3.26 -8.37 -22.87
N VAL A 12 2.03 -7.88 -22.76
CA VAL A 12 0.95 -8.48 -21.96
C VAL A 12 -0.29 -8.71 -22.83
N THR A 13 -1.00 -9.80 -22.55
CA THR A 13 -2.33 -10.08 -23.09
C THR A 13 -3.29 -10.22 -21.92
N ILE A 14 -4.47 -9.59 -22.03
CA ILE A 14 -5.49 -9.59 -20.99
C ILE A 14 -6.64 -10.47 -21.46
N TYR A 15 -7.05 -11.41 -20.62
CA TYR A 15 -8.21 -12.25 -20.83
C TYR A 15 -9.28 -11.89 -19.81
N THR A 16 -10.55 -11.91 -20.21
CA THR A 16 -11.67 -11.59 -19.32
C THR A 16 -12.82 -12.53 -19.61
N ASP A 17 -13.35 -13.13 -18.56
CA ASP A 17 -14.51 -14.01 -18.62
C ASP A 17 -15.41 -13.79 -17.41
N LYS A 18 -16.69 -14.16 -17.56
CA LYS A 18 -17.69 -14.12 -16.50
C LYS A 18 -18.39 -15.46 -16.40
N SER A 19 -18.40 -16.02 -15.19
CA SER A 19 -19.12 -17.24 -14.85
C SER A 19 -19.68 -17.17 -13.44
N PRO A 20 -20.67 -18.02 -13.10
CA PRO A 20 -21.15 -18.18 -11.72
C PRO A 20 -20.06 -18.59 -10.71
N THR A 21 -19.02 -19.31 -11.14
CA THR A 21 -17.91 -19.74 -10.27
C THR A 21 -16.54 -19.34 -10.84
N LEU A 22 -15.55 -19.13 -9.96
CA LEU A 22 -14.18 -18.80 -10.35
C LEU A 22 -13.51 -19.95 -11.13
N PHE A 23 -13.79 -21.20 -10.75
CA PHE A 23 -13.29 -22.37 -11.48
C PHE A 23 -13.81 -22.41 -12.93
N GLU A 24 -15.12 -22.21 -13.12
CA GLU A 24 -15.70 -22.15 -14.46
C GLU A 24 -15.18 -20.95 -15.25
N ALA A 25 -14.98 -19.78 -14.62
CA ALA A 25 -14.38 -18.62 -15.29
C ALA A 25 -12.96 -18.94 -15.79
N LEU A 26 -12.11 -19.53 -14.95
CA LEU A 26 -10.75 -19.94 -15.33
C LEU A 26 -10.74 -21.00 -16.44
N ARG A 27 -11.74 -21.91 -16.46
CA ARG A 27 -11.92 -22.88 -17.55
C ARG A 27 -12.42 -22.23 -18.82
N LYS A 28 -13.38 -21.30 -18.76
CA LYS A 28 -13.83 -20.54 -19.94
C LYS A 28 -12.73 -19.70 -20.56
N MET A 29 -11.79 -19.19 -19.76
CA MET A 29 -10.62 -18.46 -20.27
C MET A 29 -9.77 -19.28 -21.23
N THR A 30 -9.80 -20.62 -21.20
CA THR A 30 -9.09 -21.45 -22.18
C THR A 30 -9.71 -21.41 -23.58
N THR A 31 -10.93 -20.86 -23.73
CA THR A 31 -11.53 -20.60 -25.04
C THR A 31 -10.94 -19.34 -25.70
N GLN A 32 -10.33 -18.46 -24.91
CA GLN A 32 -9.68 -17.23 -25.38
C GLN A 32 -8.15 -17.32 -25.36
N SER A 33 -7.59 -18.11 -24.43
CA SER A 33 -6.15 -18.30 -24.27
C SER A 33 -5.69 -19.59 -24.94
N PRO A 34 -4.56 -19.58 -25.68
CA PRO A 34 -3.98 -20.79 -26.26
C PRO A 34 -3.38 -21.75 -25.21
N ARG A 35 -3.43 -21.39 -23.92
CA ARG A 35 -2.89 -22.17 -22.79
C ARG A 35 -3.83 -22.12 -21.60
N GLN A 36 -3.88 -23.21 -20.83
CA GLN A 36 -4.51 -23.19 -19.51
C GLN A 36 -3.75 -22.23 -18.58
N MET A 37 -4.50 -21.46 -17.79
CA MET A 37 -3.89 -20.57 -16.80
C MET A 37 -3.17 -21.40 -15.73
N TYR A 38 -1.87 -21.14 -15.56
CA TYR A 38 -1.04 -21.79 -14.56
C TYR A 38 -0.79 -20.83 -13.39
N LEU A 39 -1.52 -21.03 -12.30
CA LEU A 39 -1.57 -20.08 -11.17
C LEU A 39 -0.38 -20.19 -10.20
N ALA A 40 0.54 -21.14 -10.40
CA ALA A 40 1.74 -21.26 -9.58
C ALA A 40 2.69 -20.05 -9.66
N HIS A 41 2.52 -19.21 -10.68
CA HIS A 41 3.26 -17.95 -10.86
C HIS A 41 2.41 -16.71 -10.59
N LEU A 42 1.26 -16.85 -9.92
CA LEU A 42 0.45 -15.71 -9.51
C LEU A 42 1.31 -14.77 -8.63
N ARG A 43 1.39 -13.49 -9.01
CA ARG A 43 2.14 -12.47 -8.27
C ARG A 43 1.26 -11.48 -7.53
N PHE A 44 0.11 -11.15 -8.13
CA PHE A 44 -0.86 -10.21 -7.57
C PHE A 44 -2.28 -10.72 -7.77
N LEU A 45 -3.09 -10.56 -6.73
CA LEU A 45 -4.54 -10.66 -6.78
C LEU A 45 -5.14 -9.29 -6.46
N PHE A 46 -5.94 -8.76 -7.37
CA PHE A 46 -6.63 -7.49 -7.19
C PHE A 46 -8.12 -7.71 -6.94
N PHE A 47 -8.68 -6.96 -6.00
CA PHE A 47 -10.13 -6.86 -5.82
C PHE A 47 -10.57 -5.45 -6.21
N ASP A 48 -11.65 -5.33 -6.99
CA ASP A 48 -12.34 -4.04 -7.05
C ASP A 48 -13.07 -3.76 -5.72
N GLU A 49 -13.39 -2.50 -5.46
CA GLU A 49 -14.07 -2.11 -4.21
C GLU A 49 -15.40 -2.86 -3.99
N ALA A 50 -16.14 -3.17 -5.06
CA ALA A 50 -17.43 -3.82 -4.94
C ALA A 50 -17.31 -5.29 -4.51
N ALA A 51 -16.32 -6.00 -5.05
CA ALA A 51 -15.96 -7.35 -4.64
C ALA A 51 -15.40 -7.36 -3.22
N ALA A 52 -14.51 -6.41 -2.88
CA ALA A 52 -13.94 -6.29 -1.55
C ALA A 52 -15.01 -6.02 -0.48
N LYS A 53 -16.02 -5.21 -0.77
CA LYS A 53 -17.18 -4.96 0.13
C LYS A 53 -18.09 -6.18 0.29
N LYS A 54 -18.19 -7.04 -0.73
CA LYS A 54 -19.00 -8.27 -0.67
C LYS A 54 -18.32 -9.38 0.14
N GLY A 55 -16.99 -9.47 0.05
CA GLY A 55 -16.19 -10.47 0.74
C GLY A 55 -15.07 -11.01 -0.14
N ILE A 56 -13.85 -11.07 0.40
CA ILE A 56 -12.66 -11.57 -0.32
C ILE A 56 -12.36 -13.03 -0.03
N LYS A 57 -12.91 -13.59 1.05
CA LYS A 57 -12.56 -14.93 1.53
C LYS A 57 -12.90 -16.05 0.54
N PRO A 58 -14.06 -16.06 -0.16
CA PRO A 58 -14.36 -17.14 -1.10
C PRO A 58 -13.36 -17.25 -2.27
N ALA A 59 -12.88 -16.11 -2.78
CA ALA A 59 -11.89 -16.08 -3.85
C ALA A 59 -10.53 -16.60 -3.36
N ILE A 60 -10.13 -16.22 -2.14
CA ILE A 60 -8.88 -16.66 -1.52
C ILE A 60 -8.94 -18.16 -1.19
N ASP A 61 -10.02 -18.65 -0.57
CA ASP A 61 -10.20 -20.07 -0.23
C ASP A 61 -10.12 -20.95 -1.48
N PHE A 62 -10.75 -20.51 -2.58
CA PHE A 62 -10.63 -21.20 -3.86
C PHE A 62 -9.18 -21.31 -4.34
N LEU A 63 -8.42 -20.22 -4.34
CA LEU A 63 -7.04 -20.20 -4.81
C LEU A 63 -6.13 -21.09 -3.94
N LEU A 64 -6.34 -21.11 -2.63
CA LEU A 64 -5.51 -21.86 -1.69
C LEU A 64 -5.82 -23.36 -1.65
N ARG A 65 -6.99 -23.79 -2.14
CA ARG A 65 -7.33 -25.21 -2.29
C ARG A 65 -6.61 -25.86 -3.48
N ASP A 66 -6.14 -25.06 -4.44
CA ASP A 66 -5.34 -25.57 -5.55
C ASP A 66 -3.89 -25.75 -5.12
N TYR A 67 -3.42 -27.00 -5.08
CA TYR A 67 -2.07 -27.37 -4.66
C TYR A 67 -0.97 -26.73 -5.52
N GLN A 68 -1.30 -26.20 -6.71
CA GLN A 68 -0.35 -25.53 -7.58
C GLN A 68 -0.10 -24.07 -7.17
N VAL A 69 -1.02 -23.43 -6.43
CA VAL A 69 -0.92 -22.02 -6.08
C VAL A 69 0.07 -21.84 -4.93
N ARG A 70 1.10 -21.02 -5.18
CA ARG A 70 2.04 -20.61 -4.15
C ARG A 70 1.43 -19.46 -3.35
N PRO A 71 1.37 -19.55 -2.01
CA PRO A 71 0.75 -18.51 -1.19
C PRO A 71 1.70 -17.32 -0.91
N ASP A 72 2.50 -16.90 -1.88
CA ASP A 72 3.44 -15.76 -1.76
C ASP A 72 3.00 -14.53 -2.59
N PHE A 73 1.81 -14.55 -3.17
CA PHE A 73 1.27 -13.44 -3.94
C PHE A 73 0.78 -12.29 -3.06
N HIS A 74 0.83 -11.08 -3.62
CA HIS A 74 0.36 -9.86 -3.00
C HIS A 74 -1.09 -9.57 -3.30
N LEU A 75 -1.73 -8.81 -2.41
CA LEU A 75 -3.13 -8.41 -2.51
C LEU A 75 -3.24 -6.88 -2.46
N ALA A 76 -4.12 -6.33 -3.28
CA ALA A 76 -4.49 -4.92 -3.21
C ALA A 76 -5.96 -4.72 -3.60
N VAL A 77 -6.56 -3.64 -3.11
CA VAL A 77 -7.90 -3.22 -3.50
C VAL A 77 -7.78 -2.05 -4.48
N ILE A 78 -8.42 -2.15 -5.64
CA ILE A 78 -8.41 -1.09 -6.63
C ILE A 78 -9.48 -0.08 -6.26
N ARG A 79 -9.06 1.17 -6.04
CA ARG A 79 -9.88 2.29 -5.57
C ARG A 79 -10.08 3.31 -6.66
N GLY A 80 -11.34 3.70 -6.92
CA GLY A 80 -11.67 4.74 -7.91
C GLY A 80 -11.29 4.44 -9.37
N SER A 81 -10.93 3.20 -9.69
CA SER A 81 -10.59 2.72 -11.03
C SER A 81 -11.10 1.27 -11.20
N SER A 82 -11.18 0.78 -12.43
CA SER A 82 -11.51 -0.64 -12.68
C SER A 82 -10.26 -1.51 -12.73
N THR A 83 -10.39 -2.78 -12.33
CA THR A 83 -9.33 -3.79 -12.45
C THR A 83 -8.79 -3.91 -13.88
N ARG A 84 -9.69 -3.81 -14.85
CA ARG A 84 -9.33 -3.83 -16.27
C ARG A 84 -8.42 -2.65 -16.64
N GLN A 85 -8.76 -1.42 -16.23
CA GLN A 85 -7.93 -0.25 -16.49
C GLN A 85 -6.54 -0.37 -15.87
N VAL A 86 -6.45 -0.90 -14.65
CA VAL A 86 -5.16 -1.14 -13.98
C VAL A 86 -4.31 -2.14 -14.78
N LEU A 87 -4.89 -3.23 -15.28
CA LEU A 87 -4.14 -4.22 -16.06
C LEU A 87 -3.79 -3.75 -17.48
N GLU A 88 -4.58 -2.83 -18.06
CA GLU A 88 -4.38 -2.27 -19.41
C GLU A 88 -3.38 -1.11 -19.45
N LEU A 89 -2.97 -0.55 -18.30
CA LEU A 89 -2.05 0.58 -18.29
C LEU A 89 -0.67 0.15 -18.78
N LEU A 90 -0.15 0.87 -19.78
CA LEU A 90 1.19 0.68 -20.30
C LEU A 90 2.09 1.73 -19.67
N THR A 91 3.19 1.32 -19.07
CA THR A 91 4.09 2.22 -18.34
C THR A 91 5.53 2.05 -18.84
N PRO A 92 6.32 3.14 -18.94
CA PRO A 92 7.66 3.09 -19.52
C PRO A 92 8.70 2.49 -18.57
N ALA A 93 8.44 2.44 -17.26
CA ALA A 93 9.44 2.06 -16.27
C ALA A 93 9.74 0.55 -16.30
N GLU A 94 8.74 -0.29 -16.58
CA GLU A 94 8.92 -1.74 -16.72
C GLU A 94 8.19 -2.28 -17.94
N ALA A 95 8.83 -3.22 -18.66
CA ALA A 95 8.20 -3.88 -19.80
C ALA A 95 6.96 -4.71 -19.42
N LEU A 96 6.87 -5.17 -18.17
CA LEU A 96 5.72 -5.91 -17.66
C LEU A 96 5.00 -5.08 -16.59
N PRO A 97 3.75 -4.63 -16.82
CA PRO A 97 2.92 -3.90 -15.85
C PRO A 97 2.90 -4.51 -14.44
N VAL A 98 2.81 -5.83 -14.32
CA VAL A 98 2.81 -6.52 -13.01
C VAL A 98 4.15 -6.35 -12.28
N MET A 99 5.27 -6.27 -13.00
CA MET A 99 6.58 -6.01 -12.39
C MET A 99 6.67 -4.57 -11.87
N GLU A 100 6.07 -3.61 -12.56
CA GLU A 100 5.98 -2.23 -12.06
C GLU A 100 5.13 -2.17 -10.80
N LEU A 101 3.95 -2.79 -10.80
CA LEU A 101 3.08 -2.86 -9.62
C LEU A 101 3.82 -3.48 -8.42
N TYR A 102 4.54 -4.58 -8.65
CA TYR A 102 5.35 -5.23 -7.61
C TYR A 102 6.47 -4.32 -7.08
N LYS A 103 7.30 -3.78 -7.98
CA LYS A 103 8.46 -2.96 -7.60
C LYS A 103 8.02 -1.67 -6.94
N SER A 104 7.00 -0.99 -7.46
CA SER A 104 6.46 0.24 -6.88
C SER A 104 5.84 -0.01 -5.51
N LEU A 105 5.17 -1.15 -5.28
CA LEU A 105 4.67 -1.51 -3.95
C LEU A 105 5.83 -1.66 -2.96
N LYS A 106 6.85 -2.44 -3.35
CA LYS A 106 8.02 -2.71 -2.49
C LYS A 106 8.88 -1.48 -2.22
N VAL A 107 9.02 -0.59 -3.19
CA VAL A 107 9.72 0.69 -3.00
C VAL A 107 8.89 1.61 -2.11
N SER A 108 7.59 1.72 -2.34
CA SER A 108 6.71 2.57 -1.54
C SER A 108 6.61 2.10 -0.09
N GLU A 109 6.49 0.80 0.18
CA GLU A 109 6.53 0.23 1.53
C GLU A 109 7.83 0.60 2.27
N LYS A 110 8.97 0.57 1.57
CA LYS A 110 10.27 0.85 2.19
C LYS A 110 10.51 2.32 2.49
N ALA A 111 9.99 3.21 1.64
CA ALA A 111 10.32 4.64 1.68
C ALA A 111 9.17 5.53 2.18
N TRP A 112 7.94 5.02 2.27
CA TRP A 112 6.75 5.82 2.53
C TRP A 112 5.80 5.15 3.53
N ALA A 113 5.74 5.73 4.74
CA ALA A 113 5.00 5.14 5.86
C ALA A 113 3.52 4.83 5.61
N PRO A 114 2.74 5.53 4.76
CA PRO A 114 1.35 5.17 4.48
C PRO A 114 1.13 3.85 3.72
N THR A 115 2.14 3.28 3.06
CA THR A 115 1.97 2.06 2.25
C THR A 115 2.28 0.81 3.05
N SER A 116 1.40 -0.20 3.00
CA SER A 116 1.61 -1.50 3.65
C SER A 116 1.53 -2.65 2.65
N THR A 117 2.56 -3.49 2.58
CA THR A 117 2.49 -4.69 1.74
C THR A 117 1.89 -5.85 2.51
N VAL A 118 0.91 -6.52 1.92
CA VAL A 118 0.26 -7.70 2.51
C VAL A 118 0.32 -8.86 1.53
N THR A 119 0.88 -9.98 1.94
CA THR A 119 0.80 -11.25 1.22
C THR A 119 -0.46 -12.00 1.64
N VAL A 120 -0.85 -13.02 0.86
CA VAL A 120 -1.97 -13.89 1.27
C VAL A 120 -1.67 -14.63 2.58
N GLN A 121 -0.42 -15.01 2.83
CA GLN A 121 -0.03 -15.60 4.13
C GLN A 121 -0.28 -14.63 5.29
N ASP A 122 0.12 -13.37 5.16
CA ASP A 122 -0.12 -12.35 6.19
C ASP A 122 -1.62 -12.16 6.43
N LEU A 123 -2.40 -12.12 5.36
CA LEU A 123 -3.85 -11.96 5.42
C LEU A 123 -4.52 -13.14 6.15
N LEU A 124 -4.13 -14.38 5.84
CA LEU A 124 -4.65 -15.59 6.49
C LEU A 124 -4.28 -15.65 7.98
N GLN A 125 -3.08 -15.21 8.34
CA GLN A 125 -2.69 -15.10 9.75
C GLN A 125 -3.55 -14.08 10.51
N LYS A 126 -4.01 -13.00 9.84
CA LYS A 126 -4.93 -12.03 10.45
C LYS A 126 -6.33 -12.60 10.61
N PHE A 127 -6.85 -13.29 9.58
CA PHE A 127 -8.18 -13.92 9.67
C PHE A 127 -8.33 -14.97 10.80
N THR A 128 -7.23 -15.54 11.27
CA THR A 128 -7.25 -16.53 12.36
C THR A 128 -7.02 -15.91 13.75
N LYS A 129 -6.69 -14.61 13.83
CA LYS A 129 -6.44 -13.90 15.09
C LYS A 129 -7.68 -13.14 15.53
N SER A 130 -8.13 -13.42 16.75
CA SER A 130 -9.20 -12.63 17.37
C SER A 130 -8.71 -11.21 17.70
N GLY A 131 -9.54 -10.21 17.40
CA GLY A 131 -9.26 -8.80 17.68
C GLY A 131 -8.25 -8.12 16.75
N VAL A 132 -7.85 -8.78 15.65
CA VAL A 132 -6.98 -8.18 14.62
C VAL A 132 -7.68 -8.20 13.28
N GLU A 133 -8.09 -7.02 12.82
CA GLU A 133 -8.73 -6.90 11.53
C GLU A 133 -7.71 -6.89 10.38
N PRO A 134 -8.01 -7.52 9.23
CA PRO A 134 -7.17 -7.44 8.06
C PRO A 134 -7.19 -6.05 7.43
N VAL A 135 -6.10 -5.73 6.74
CA VAL A 135 -6.00 -4.51 5.94
C VAL A 135 -5.34 -4.83 4.61
N LEU A 136 -5.68 -4.07 3.57
CA LEU A 136 -5.04 -4.14 2.25
C LEU A 136 -4.78 -2.74 1.72
N THR A 137 -3.61 -2.52 1.11
CA THR A 137 -3.30 -1.23 0.48
C THR A 137 -4.18 -0.97 -0.74
N GLY A 138 -4.59 0.27 -0.91
CA GLY A 138 -5.33 0.72 -2.08
C GLY A 138 -4.42 0.98 -3.28
N LEU A 139 -4.90 0.67 -4.47
CA LEU A 139 -4.26 1.00 -5.74
C LEU A 139 -5.22 1.83 -6.60
N THR A 140 -4.76 2.98 -7.07
CA THR A 140 -5.50 3.82 -8.02
C THR A 140 -4.64 4.11 -9.24
N LEU A 141 -5.28 4.61 -10.29
CA LEU A 141 -4.59 5.26 -11.40
C LEU A 141 -4.68 6.78 -11.24
N ARG A 142 -3.66 7.50 -11.69
CA ARG A 142 -3.66 8.98 -11.81
C ARG A 142 -3.28 9.41 -13.21
N GLY A 143 -3.94 10.48 -13.68
CA GLY A 143 -3.71 11.09 -14.99
C GLY A 143 -4.79 10.73 -16.01
N ASP A 144 -4.49 10.90 -17.29
CA ASP A 144 -5.37 10.51 -18.40
C ASP A 144 -5.24 9.00 -18.68
N ILE A 145 -6.22 8.25 -18.17
CA ILE A 145 -6.24 6.79 -18.26
C ILE A 145 -6.49 6.32 -19.70
N ALA A 146 -7.17 7.11 -20.53
CA ALA A 146 -7.43 6.73 -21.92
C ALA A 146 -6.14 6.80 -22.74
N GLU A 147 -5.35 7.86 -22.55
CA GLU A 147 -4.04 8.02 -23.18
C GLU A 147 -3.01 7.04 -22.58
N GLY A 148 -3.07 6.78 -21.27
CA GLY A 148 -2.17 5.86 -20.57
C GLY A 148 -2.20 4.40 -21.06
N LYS A 149 -3.24 4.01 -21.80
CA LYS A 149 -3.36 2.68 -22.42
C LYS A 149 -2.73 2.60 -23.81
N GLN A 150 -2.40 3.75 -24.41
CA GLN A 150 -1.85 3.82 -25.76
C GLN A 150 -0.33 3.60 -25.72
N THR A 151 0.21 3.11 -26.84
CA THR A 151 1.66 2.95 -27.00
C THR A 151 2.43 4.27 -26.93
N SER A 152 1.77 5.40 -27.19
CA SER A 152 2.35 6.73 -27.00
C SER A 152 2.79 6.97 -25.55
N ASN A 153 2.07 6.41 -24.56
CA ASN A 153 2.39 6.61 -23.15
C ASN A 153 3.78 6.08 -22.76
N VAL A 154 4.31 5.08 -23.49
CA VAL A 154 5.64 4.53 -23.26
C VAL A 154 6.73 5.12 -24.17
N MET A 155 6.35 6.00 -25.09
CA MET A 155 7.27 6.69 -26.02
C MET A 155 7.58 8.13 -25.60
N GLN A 156 6.97 8.61 -24.52
CA GLN A 156 7.11 9.98 -24.02
C GLN A 156 7.74 9.97 -22.63
N SER A 157 8.48 11.03 -22.31
CA SER A 157 9.10 11.22 -20.99
C SER A 157 8.08 11.60 -19.92
N SER A 158 7.05 12.37 -20.30
CA SER A 158 5.91 12.68 -19.43
C SER A 158 4.81 11.67 -19.69
N VAL A 159 4.60 10.75 -18.74
CA VAL A 159 3.52 9.76 -18.83
C VAL A 159 2.17 10.41 -18.56
N SER A 160 1.18 10.06 -19.38
CA SER A 160 -0.20 10.53 -19.28
C SER A 160 -0.93 9.89 -18.10
N ALA A 161 -0.60 8.64 -17.76
CA ALA A 161 -1.09 8.01 -16.53
C ALA A 161 -0.07 7.07 -15.87
N ARG A 162 -0.25 6.89 -14.56
CA ARG A 162 0.61 6.08 -13.67
C ARG A 162 -0.18 5.38 -12.57
N TYR A 163 0.37 4.29 -12.07
CA TYR A 163 -0.08 3.65 -10.83
C TYR A 163 0.21 4.55 -9.63
N GLN A 164 -0.67 4.50 -8.63
CA GLN A 164 -0.42 5.10 -7.33
C GLN A 164 -1.02 4.22 -6.23
N TYR A 165 -0.19 3.79 -5.29
CA TYR A 165 -0.67 3.22 -4.04
C TYR A 165 -1.19 4.33 -3.12
N THR A 166 -2.36 4.11 -2.53
CA THR A 166 -3.04 5.14 -1.74
C THR A 166 -3.87 4.51 -0.63
N GLY A 167 -3.60 4.96 0.59
CA GLY A 167 -4.33 4.57 1.78
C GLY A 167 -4.33 3.07 2.07
N ILE A 168 -5.01 2.73 3.16
CA ILE A 168 -5.16 1.37 3.65
C ILE A 168 -6.65 1.08 3.79
N GLY A 169 -7.13 0.07 3.09
CA GLY A 169 -8.49 -0.45 3.21
C GLY A 169 -8.61 -1.30 4.47
N VAL A 170 -9.54 -0.94 5.35
CA VAL A 170 -9.83 -1.64 6.61
C VAL A 170 -10.93 -2.64 6.37
N PHE A 171 -10.70 -3.89 6.77
CA PHE A 171 -11.69 -4.94 6.66
C PHE A 171 -12.37 -5.18 8.01
N ARG A 172 -13.60 -5.65 7.97
CA ARG A 172 -14.25 -6.32 9.10
C ARG A 172 -14.53 -7.73 8.65
N ASP A 173 -13.93 -8.70 9.32
CA ASP A 173 -13.82 -10.06 8.79
C ASP A 173 -13.22 -10.00 7.38
N ASP A 174 -13.93 -10.54 6.36
CA ASP A 174 -13.47 -10.57 4.98
C ASP A 174 -14.03 -9.45 4.09
N ARG A 175 -14.68 -8.43 4.67
CA ARG A 175 -15.35 -7.36 3.92
C ARG A 175 -14.71 -6.01 4.15
N LEU A 176 -14.45 -5.27 3.08
CA LEU A 176 -13.96 -3.90 3.14
C LEU A 176 -15.01 -3.00 3.81
N LEU A 177 -14.66 -2.40 4.94
CA LEU A 177 -15.47 -1.48 5.72
C LEU A 177 -15.26 -0.03 5.24
N GLY A 178 -14.00 0.37 5.10
CA GLY A 178 -13.63 1.75 4.80
C GLY A 178 -12.15 1.93 4.52
N TRP A 179 -11.71 3.18 4.46
CA TRP A 179 -10.36 3.54 4.08
C TRP A 179 -9.72 4.45 5.12
N LEU A 180 -8.49 4.14 5.51
CA LEU A 180 -7.60 5.09 6.18
C LEU A 180 -7.05 6.07 5.14
N ASN A 181 -7.07 7.36 5.45
CA ASN A 181 -6.34 8.36 4.67
C ASN A 181 -4.82 8.22 4.90
N ASP A 182 -4.01 9.06 4.26
CA ASP A 182 -2.54 8.97 4.37
C ASP A 182 -2.03 9.19 5.81
N ALA A 183 -2.64 10.11 6.57
CA ALA A 183 -2.24 10.38 7.95
C ALA A 183 -2.60 9.20 8.88
N ASP A 184 -3.79 8.64 8.73
CA ASP A 184 -4.26 7.50 9.52
C ASP A 184 -3.50 6.22 9.13
N SER A 185 -3.15 6.05 7.85
CA SER A 185 -2.33 4.95 7.35
C SER A 185 -0.91 5.02 7.91
N LYS A 186 -0.33 6.23 7.97
CA LYS A 186 0.95 6.48 8.65
C LYS A 186 0.86 6.09 10.13
N ALA A 187 -0.19 6.51 10.84
CA ALA A 187 -0.39 6.12 12.23
C ALA A 187 -0.50 4.59 12.42
N TYR A 188 -1.27 3.91 11.57
CA TYR A 188 -1.40 2.45 11.58
C TYR A 188 -0.03 1.77 11.42
N ASN A 189 0.78 2.19 10.43
CA ASN A 189 2.07 1.56 10.18
C ASN A 189 3.11 1.85 11.27
N TYR A 190 3.09 3.04 11.92
CA TYR A 190 3.89 3.26 13.14
C TYR A 190 3.48 2.29 14.25
N ILE A 191 2.18 2.25 14.59
CA ILE A 191 1.66 1.49 15.73
C ILE A 191 1.89 -0.02 15.55
N THR A 192 1.82 -0.50 14.32
CA THR A 192 2.00 -1.92 13.98
C THR A 192 3.44 -2.27 13.59
N ASN A 193 4.40 -1.34 13.74
CA ASN A 193 5.82 -1.53 13.41
C ASN A 193 6.08 -1.98 11.96
N HIS A 194 5.33 -1.44 10.99
CA HIS A 194 5.52 -1.66 9.55
C HIS A 194 6.28 -0.51 8.86
N ILE A 195 7.02 0.30 9.62
CA ILE A 195 7.83 1.39 9.04
C ILE A 195 9.28 0.95 8.95
N THR A 196 9.80 0.93 7.72
CA THR A 196 11.24 0.74 7.46
C THR A 196 11.94 2.09 7.39
N SER A 197 11.45 2.99 6.54
CA SER A 197 11.89 4.38 6.46
C SER A 197 10.72 5.25 5.98
N SER A 198 10.74 6.53 6.33
CA SER A 198 9.77 7.51 5.86
C SER A 198 10.27 8.92 6.14
N VAL A 199 9.79 9.90 5.37
CA VAL A 199 10.00 11.31 5.68
C VAL A 199 8.79 11.94 6.38
N ALA A 200 9.05 12.98 7.16
CA ALA A 200 8.04 13.83 7.77
C ALA A 200 8.46 15.30 7.69
N ALA A 201 7.75 16.07 6.87
CA ALA A 201 7.83 17.52 6.93
C ALA A 201 7.15 18.01 8.23
N THR A 202 7.91 18.72 9.05
CA THR A 202 7.49 19.22 10.36
C THR A 202 7.63 20.73 10.40
N PRO A 203 6.61 21.49 10.86
CA PRO A 203 6.72 22.93 11.00
C PRO A 203 7.89 23.32 11.90
N CYS A 204 8.63 24.35 11.48
CA CYS A 204 9.75 24.87 12.25
C CYS A 204 9.28 25.46 13.59
N PRO A 205 9.99 25.20 14.71
CA PRO A 205 9.70 25.86 15.97
C PRO A 205 10.04 27.35 15.86
N GLY A 206 9.06 28.23 16.12
CA GLY A 206 9.28 29.67 16.22
C GLY A 206 9.54 30.42 14.89
N SER A 207 9.35 29.78 13.74
CA SER A 207 9.45 30.42 12.42
C SER A 207 8.50 29.79 11.42
N ASP A 208 8.20 30.53 10.35
CA ASP A 208 7.56 29.97 9.17
C ASP A 208 8.54 29.08 8.43
N GLY A 209 8.08 27.93 7.93
CA GLY A 209 8.89 26.96 7.22
C GLY A 209 8.73 25.55 7.77
N TYR A 210 9.46 24.61 7.16
CA TYR A 210 9.47 23.20 7.55
C TYR A 210 10.90 22.69 7.62
N PHE A 211 11.13 21.71 8.50
CA PHE A 211 12.26 20.81 8.39
C PHE A 211 11.75 19.41 8.07
N VAL A 212 12.59 18.62 7.42
CA VAL A 212 12.27 17.24 7.06
C VAL A 212 13.05 16.30 7.96
N ALA A 213 12.33 15.49 8.73
CA ALA A 213 12.90 14.37 9.45
C ALA A 213 12.78 13.10 8.60
N GLU A 214 13.91 12.48 8.25
CA GLU A 214 13.97 11.17 7.63
C GLU A 214 14.13 10.11 8.72
N VAL A 215 13.14 9.24 8.86
CA VAL A 215 13.13 8.18 9.86
C VAL A 215 13.98 7.01 9.38
N ASP A 216 14.99 6.67 10.19
CA ASP A 216 15.87 5.51 9.96
C ASP A 216 15.36 4.29 10.72
N ARG A 217 14.80 4.51 11.90
CA ARG A 217 14.31 3.44 12.78
C ARG A 217 13.10 3.91 13.58
N SER A 218 12.12 3.03 13.72
CA SER A 218 11.00 3.24 14.62
C SER A 218 10.66 1.95 15.36
N GLU A 219 10.40 2.07 16.66
CA GLU A 219 9.88 1.00 17.49
C GLU A 219 8.73 1.54 18.34
N VAL A 220 7.56 0.93 18.22
CA VAL A 220 6.36 1.28 18.98
C VAL A 220 5.93 0.09 19.83
N LYS A 221 5.69 0.36 21.12
CA LYS A 221 5.15 -0.60 22.09
C LYS A 221 3.73 -0.17 22.47
N VAL A 222 2.78 -1.07 22.26
CA VAL A 222 1.37 -0.91 22.62
C VAL A 222 1.12 -1.65 23.93
N ILE A 223 0.84 -0.91 25.00
CA ILE A 223 0.68 -1.45 26.35
C ILE A 223 -0.79 -1.29 26.79
N PRO A 224 -1.59 -2.36 26.73
CA PRO A 224 -2.97 -2.32 27.18
C PRO A 224 -3.05 -2.23 28.71
N ARG A 225 -4.05 -1.51 29.22
CA ARG A 225 -4.36 -1.36 30.65
C ARG A 225 -5.86 -1.34 30.85
N LEU A 226 -6.31 -1.81 31.99
CA LEU A 226 -7.68 -1.59 32.48
C LEU A 226 -7.63 -0.58 33.62
N VAL A 227 -8.30 0.55 33.46
CA VAL A 227 -8.36 1.60 34.48
C VAL A 227 -9.83 1.79 34.84
N LYS A 228 -10.21 1.37 36.07
CA LYS A 228 -11.60 1.42 36.56
C LYS A 228 -12.62 0.69 35.67
N GLY A 229 -12.19 -0.37 34.98
CA GLY A 229 -13.03 -1.14 34.06
C GLY A 229 -12.97 -0.68 32.60
N ASP A 230 -12.43 0.51 32.34
CA ASP A 230 -12.29 1.03 30.98
C ASP A 230 -10.95 0.58 30.35
N PRO A 231 -10.96 0.04 29.12
CA PRO A 231 -9.74 -0.27 28.40
C PRO A 231 -9.02 1.01 27.99
N GLN A 232 -7.75 1.10 28.35
CA GLN A 232 -6.83 2.18 27.97
C GLN A 232 -5.59 1.58 27.30
N ILE A 233 -5.03 2.33 26.37
CA ILE A 233 -3.80 1.92 25.67
C ILE A 233 -2.76 3.01 25.89
N ARG A 234 -1.58 2.61 26.39
CA ARG A 234 -0.39 3.46 26.35
C ARG A 234 0.44 3.07 25.14
N ILE A 235 0.78 4.06 24.31
CA ILE A 235 1.64 3.89 23.14
C ILE A 235 2.98 4.55 23.46
N ASP A 236 4.02 3.73 23.57
CA ASP A 236 5.40 4.19 23.77
C ASP A 236 6.11 4.08 22.42
N ALA A 237 6.43 5.22 21.79
CA ALA A 237 7.06 5.28 20.48
C ALA A 237 8.49 5.85 20.60
N THR A 238 9.46 5.10 20.09
CA THR A 238 10.85 5.51 19.93
C THR A 238 11.15 5.63 18.44
N VAL A 239 11.72 6.76 18.03
CA VAL A 239 12.05 7.06 16.63
C VAL A 239 13.43 7.66 16.58
N GLU A 240 14.27 7.11 15.71
CA GLU A 240 15.57 7.67 15.33
C GLU A 240 15.43 8.23 13.91
N ALA A 241 15.89 9.45 13.71
CA ALA A 241 15.73 10.17 12.45
C ALA A 241 16.88 11.14 12.20
N ASN A 242 17.18 11.34 10.92
CA ASN A 242 18.08 12.38 10.44
C ASN A 242 17.30 13.65 10.06
N VAL A 243 17.93 14.80 10.24
CA VAL A 243 17.43 16.05 9.67
C VAL A 243 17.92 16.12 8.22
N ALA A 244 17.02 15.87 7.27
CA ALA A 244 17.36 15.76 5.85
C ALA A 244 17.27 17.11 5.12
N GLU A 245 16.41 18.02 5.60
CA GLU A 245 16.21 19.35 5.03
C GLU A 245 15.82 20.32 6.13
N VAL A 246 16.33 21.56 6.07
CA VAL A 246 15.97 22.64 7.00
C VAL A 246 15.63 23.88 6.22
N GLY A 247 14.34 24.23 6.23
CA GLY A 247 13.81 25.51 5.79
C GLY A 247 13.53 26.47 6.96
N CYS A 248 14.04 26.20 8.16
CA CYS A 248 13.79 27.01 9.34
C CYS A 248 14.68 28.25 9.37
N ALA A 249 14.12 29.40 9.73
CA ALA A 249 14.91 30.60 9.97
C ALA A 249 15.69 30.46 11.29
N ASN A 250 16.96 30.88 11.27
CA ASN A 250 17.82 30.99 12.46
C ASN A 250 18.02 29.67 13.25
N VAL A 251 18.02 28.52 12.59
CA VAL A 251 18.33 27.23 13.21
C VAL A 251 19.77 26.84 12.87
N ASP A 252 20.62 26.68 13.88
CA ASP A 252 21.98 26.15 13.75
C ASP A 252 22.01 24.69 14.23
N LEU A 253 22.16 23.75 13.30
CA LEU A 253 22.19 22.32 13.57
C LEU A 253 23.44 21.84 14.32
N THR A 254 24.47 22.70 14.47
CA THR A 254 25.64 22.39 15.29
C THR A 254 25.38 22.58 16.79
N GLN A 255 24.29 23.28 17.14
CA GLN A 255 23.88 23.49 18.52
C GLN A 255 22.94 22.39 18.99
N GLU A 256 23.26 21.77 20.12
CA GLU A 256 22.43 20.73 20.75
C GLU A 256 21.01 21.23 21.02
N GLN A 257 20.86 22.47 21.49
CA GLN A 257 19.55 23.05 21.80
C GLN A 257 18.64 23.12 20.56
N SER A 258 19.18 23.50 19.40
CA SER A 258 18.43 23.52 18.14
C SER A 258 17.89 22.14 17.80
N LEU A 259 18.72 21.10 17.95
CA LEU A 259 18.31 19.71 17.70
C LEU A 259 17.22 19.26 18.66
N LEU A 260 17.32 19.62 19.94
CA LEU A 260 16.29 19.32 20.95
C LEU A 260 14.96 20.01 20.63
N ASP A 261 14.97 21.25 20.14
CA ASP A 261 13.77 21.99 19.77
C ASP A 261 13.07 21.36 18.54
N LEU A 262 13.85 20.99 17.51
CA LEU A 262 13.35 20.24 16.35
C LEU A 262 12.79 18.88 16.79
N GLN A 263 13.50 18.14 17.64
CA GLN A 263 13.05 16.86 18.19
C GLN A 263 11.73 17.01 18.94
N GLN A 264 11.57 18.07 19.73
CA GLN A 264 10.32 18.33 20.46
C GLN A 264 9.17 18.65 19.49
N ALA A 265 9.41 19.42 18.43
CA ALA A 265 8.42 19.70 17.39
C ALA A 265 7.98 18.42 16.67
N ALA A 266 8.93 17.60 16.22
CA ALA A 266 8.64 16.31 15.57
C ALA A 266 7.88 15.36 16.52
N ARG A 267 8.27 15.31 17.80
CA ARG A 267 7.57 14.51 18.83
C ARG A 267 6.12 14.92 19.00
N ARG A 268 5.83 16.23 19.02
CA ARG A 268 4.45 16.75 19.11
C ARG A 268 3.62 16.34 17.89
N GLN A 269 4.17 16.51 16.69
CA GLN A 269 3.47 16.12 15.46
C GLN A 269 3.22 14.62 15.40
N LEU A 270 4.22 13.78 15.70
CA LEU A 270 4.04 12.33 15.71
C LEU A 270 2.98 11.93 16.73
N LYS A 271 3.03 12.48 17.95
CA LYS A 271 2.01 12.22 18.97
C LYS A 271 0.60 12.55 18.47
N GLN A 272 0.43 13.66 17.74
CA GLN A 272 -0.85 14.04 17.16
C GLN A 272 -1.30 13.07 16.07
N VAL A 273 -0.39 12.65 15.18
CA VAL A 273 -0.67 11.65 14.13
C VAL A 273 -1.13 10.33 14.75
N LEU A 274 -0.40 9.80 15.73
CA LEU A 274 -0.76 8.54 16.39
C LEU A 274 -2.09 8.64 17.12
N ALA A 275 -2.30 9.72 17.90
CA ALA A 275 -3.53 9.90 18.68
C ALA A 275 -4.76 10.08 17.78
N THR A 276 -4.63 10.84 16.69
CA THR A 276 -5.72 11.07 15.74
C THR A 276 -6.04 9.80 14.97
N GLY A 277 -5.02 9.07 14.50
CA GLY A 277 -5.21 7.81 13.78
C GLY A 277 -5.96 6.77 14.61
N VAL A 278 -5.64 6.63 15.91
CA VAL A 278 -6.39 5.74 16.82
C VAL A 278 -7.86 6.18 16.95
N ARG A 279 -8.13 7.48 17.13
CA ARG A 279 -9.51 7.97 17.25
C ARG A 279 -10.32 7.75 15.98
N ASN A 280 -9.74 8.04 14.82
CA ASN A 280 -10.41 7.87 13.54
C ASN A 280 -10.72 6.38 13.29
N ALA A 281 -9.78 5.49 13.61
CA ALA A 281 -9.98 4.04 13.52
C ALA A 281 -11.12 3.51 14.42
N GLN A 282 -11.40 4.16 15.55
CA GLN A 282 -12.50 3.79 16.44
C GLN A 282 -13.90 4.16 15.89
N THR A 283 -13.95 5.06 14.90
CA THR A 283 -15.21 5.56 14.31
C THR A 283 -15.51 4.99 12.92
N LEU A 284 -14.68 4.06 12.45
CA LEU A 284 -14.76 3.45 11.12
C LEU A 284 -15.83 2.37 10.98
#